data_AF-A0A4R6H609-F1
#
_entry.id   AF-A0A4R6H609-F1
#
_cell.length_a   1.000
_cell.length_b   1.000
_cell.length_c   1.000
_cell.angle_alpha   90.00
_cell.angle_beta   90.00
_cell.angle_gamma   90.00
#
_symmetry.space_group_name_H-M   'P 1'
#
loop_
_entity.id
_entity.type
_entity.pdbx_description
1 polymer ?
#
loop_
_entity_poly.entity_id
_entity_poly.type
_entity_poly.pdbx_seq_one_letter_code
_entity_poly.pdbx_strand_id
1 'polypeptide(L)'
;MSINNLPIWFQQIRFQKESRIIANGLTIPYLIGSYAICGQPLGDRPIKSLILEVIESELDVCAVLQKCPYIRQYVIGVDDRKFCNKFMKGQIKFENPLGQSSLFITQNASELGSDLDNIIAHFEELYDDCINNNKFSWNNGTKNWELFTEDEINLIEEGK
;
A
#
# COMPACT_ATOMS: atom_id res chain seq x y z
N MET A 1 12.32 10.03 16.66
CA MET A 1 12.46 8.76 15.91
C MET A 1 13.73 8.85 15.11
N SER A 2 14.64 7.87 15.21
CA SER A 2 15.77 7.80 14.29
C SER A 2 15.24 7.52 12.88
N ILE A 3 15.88 8.08 11.87
CA ILE A 3 15.48 7.99 10.46
C ILE A 3 15.52 6.54 9.92
N ASN A 4 16.02 5.57 10.70
CA ASN A 4 16.32 4.20 10.27
C ASN A 4 15.22 3.15 10.49
N ASN A 5 14.00 3.52 10.93
CA ASN A 5 12.93 2.54 11.24
C ASN A 5 11.60 2.86 10.52
N LEU A 6 11.65 3.41 9.31
CA LEU A 6 10.44 3.64 8.53
C LEU A 6 9.93 2.32 7.90
N PRO A 7 8.62 2.03 7.92
CA PRO A 7 8.09 0.84 7.23
C PRO A 7 8.39 0.87 5.73
N ILE A 8 8.76 -0.27 5.15
CA ILE A 8 9.14 -0.38 3.73
C ILE A 8 8.03 0.18 2.83
N TRP A 9 6.76 -0.08 3.14
CA TRP A 9 5.65 0.43 2.34
C TRP A 9 5.68 1.96 2.20
N PHE A 10 5.99 2.66 3.29
CA PHE A 10 6.04 4.12 3.32
C PHE A 10 7.27 4.63 2.57
N GLN A 11 8.42 3.99 2.78
CA GLN A 11 9.67 4.34 2.10
C GLN A 11 9.51 4.22 0.58
N GLN A 12 8.95 3.11 0.10
CA GLN A 12 8.73 2.85 -1.32
C GLN A 12 7.77 3.84 -1.97
N ILE A 13 6.61 4.08 -1.36
CA ILE A 13 5.64 5.06 -1.91
C ILE A 13 6.28 6.45 -1.97
N ARG A 14 6.95 6.86 -0.89
CA ARG A 14 7.56 8.19 -0.80
C ARG A 14 8.67 8.35 -1.83
N PHE A 15 9.63 7.44 -1.88
CA PHE A 15 10.75 7.46 -2.81
C PHE A 15 10.26 7.49 -4.26
N GLN A 16 9.36 6.58 -4.65
CA GLN A 16 8.89 6.52 -6.03
C GLN A 16 8.03 7.74 -6.43
N LYS A 17 7.35 8.37 -5.47
CA LYS A 17 6.63 9.63 -5.69
C LYS A 17 7.59 10.81 -5.86
N GLU A 18 8.62 10.90 -5.02
CA GLU A 18 9.68 11.93 -5.13
C GLU A 18 10.48 11.79 -6.44
N SER A 19 10.74 10.55 -6.87
CA SER A 19 11.36 10.20 -8.15
C SER A 19 10.42 10.29 -9.37
N ARG A 20 9.15 10.68 -9.18
CA ARG A 20 8.13 10.83 -10.22
C ARG A 20 7.83 9.55 -11.02
N ILE A 21 8.10 8.39 -10.44
CA ILE A 21 7.75 7.08 -11.03
C ILE A 21 6.25 6.84 -10.87
N ILE A 22 5.69 7.22 -9.71
CA ILE A 22 4.26 7.13 -9.42
C ILE A 22 3.68 8.49 -9.04
N ALA A 23 2.39 8.68 -9.32
CA ALA A 23 1.65 9.87 -8.88
C ALA A 23 0.85 9.63 -7.59
N ASN A 24 0.23 8.46 -7.46
CA ASN A 24 -0.81 8.20 -6.46
C ASN A 24 -0.35 7.26 -5.35
N GLY A 25 0.16 6.08 -5.71
CA GLY A 25 0.45 5.00 -4.78
C GLY A 25 0.88 3.73 -5.49
N LEU A 26 1.21 2.71 -4.71
CA LEU A 26 1.64 1.38 -5.16
C LEU A 26 0.55 0.35 -4.89
N THR A 27 0.48 -0.68 -5.72
CA THR A 27 -0.48 -1.78 -5.53
C THR A 27 -0.09 -2.62 -4.32
N ILE A 28 -1.07 -3.29 -3.71
CA ILE A 28 -0.85 -4.17 -2.55
C ILE A 28 0.18 -5.28 -2.86
N PRO A 29 0.09 -6.02 -3.99
CA PRO A 29 1.11 -7.00 -4.35
C PRO A 29 2.50 -6.40 -4.54
N TYR A 30 2.61 -5.22 -5.15
CA TYR A 30 3.90 -4.55 -5.34
C TYR A 30 4.56 -4.27 -3.98
N LEU A 31 3.81 -3.69 -3.04
CA LEU A 31 4.30 -3.41 -1.69
C LEU A 31 4.76 -4.70 -0.99
N ILE A 32 3.97 -5.77 -1.03
CA ILE A 32 4.34 -7.08 -0.45
C ILE A 32 5.64 -7.61 -1.08
N GLY A 33 5.76 -7.53 -2.41
CA GLY A 33 6.98 -7.91 -3.12
C GLY A 33 8.18 -7.08 -2.67
N SER A 34 8.02 -5.78 -2.42
CA SER A 34 9.10 -4.92 -1.93
C SER A 34 9.66 -5.39 -0.58
N TYR A 35 8.81 -5.89 0.33
CA TYR A 35 9.28 -6.49 1.59
C TYR A 35 10.19 -7.71 1.35
N ALA A 36 9.83 -8.56 0.37
CA ALA A 36 10.64 -9.72 0.02
C ALA A 36 12.01 -9.32 -0.56
N ILE A 37 12.04 -8.35 -1.48
CA ILE A 37 13.28 -7.81 -2.07
C ILE A 37 14.18 -7.17 -1.00
N CYS A 38 13.60 -6.42 -0.06
CA CYS A 38 14.35 -5.77 1.01
C CYS A 38 14.87 -6.73 2.11
N GLY A 39 14.57 -8.03 2.01
CA GLY A 39 14.97 -9.06 2.97
C GLY A 39 14.12 -9.09 4.25
N GLN A 40 12.89 -8.58 4.20
CA GLN A 40 11.97 -8.49 5.34
C GLN A 40 10.56 -9.02 4.98
N PRO A 41 10.41 -10.26 4.48
CA PRO A 41 9.10 -10.77 4.03
C PRO A 41 8.04 -10.76 5.14
N LEU A 42 6.79 -10.44 4.78
CA LEU A 42 5.65 -10.24 5.72
C LEU A 42 5.03 -11.54 6.28
N GLY A 43 5.67 -12.70 6.09
CA GLY A 43 5.23 -14.00 6.59
C GLY A 43 4.04 -14.60 5.83
N ASP A 44 3.34 -15.55 6.47
CA ASP A 44 2.31 -16.41 5.85
C ASP A 44 0.99 -15.69 5.50
N ARG A 45 0.75 -14.50 6.08
CA ARG A 45 -0.45 -13.69 5.81
C ARG A 45 -0.08 -12.28 5.37
N PRO A 46 0.59 -12.13 4.21
CA PRO A 46 1.27 -10.89 3.86
C PRO A 46 0.32 -9.71 3.67
N ILE A 47 -0.90 -9.93 3.15
CA ILE A 47 -1.91 -8.87 3.00
C ILE A 47 -2.36 -8.36 4.37
N LYS A 48 -2.75 -9.26 5.27
CA LYS A 48 -3.13 -8.89 6.64
C LYS A 48 -2.00 -8.15 7.35
N SER A 49 -0.77 -8.66 7.26
CA SER A 49 0.41 -8.03 7.84
C SER A 49 0.62 -6.62 7.31
N LEU A 50 0.56 -6.41 5.99
CA LEU A 50 0.73 -5.08 5.38
C LEU A 50 -0.36 -4.10 5.85
N ILE A 51 -1.63 -4.51 5.81
CA ILE A 51 -2.75 -3.63 6.17
C ILE A 51 -2.69 -3.25 7.65
N LEU A 52 -2.37 -4.19 8.54
CA LEU A 52 -2.20 -3.91 9.96
C LEU A 52 -1.01 -2.97 10.19
N GLU A 53 0.13 -3.20 9.56
CA GLU A 53 1.30 -2.32 9.70
C GLU A 53 1.00 -0.90 9.21
N VAL A 54 0.24 -0.75 8.13
CA VAL A 54 -0.23 0.56 7.64
C VAL A 54 -1.12 1.26 8.67
N ILE A 55 -2.08 0.53 9.28
CA ILE A 55 -3.02 1.09 10.26
C ILE A 55 -2.32 1.42 11.59
N GLU A 56 -1.41 0.56 12.05
CA GLU A 56 -0.72 0.70 13.32
C GLU A 56 0.42 1.74 13.28
N SER A 57 0.78 2.19 12.07
CA SER A 57 1.84 3.16 11.84
C SER A 57 1.64 4.50 12.56
N GLU A 58 2.68 4.95 13.26
CA GLU A 58 2.73 6.23 13.99
C GLU A 58 3.47 7.34 13.20
N LEU A 59 3.35 7.33 11.88
CA LEU A 59 3.93 8.37 11.02
C LEU A 59 3.24 9.73 11.24
N ASP A 60 3.77 10.82 10.68
CA ASP A 60 3.14 12.15 10.68
C ASP A 60 2.20 12.37 9.47
N VAL A 61 2.09 11.36 8.60
CA VAL A 61 1.26 11.29 7.40
C VAL A 61 0.10 10.29 7.55
N CYS A 62 -0.81 10.27 6.58
CA CYS A 62 -1.86 9.25 6.43
C CYS A 62 -1.58 8.39 5.19
N ALA A 63 -1.85 7.10 5.29
CA ALA A 63 -2.05 6.24 4.14
C ALA A 63 -3.43 6.48 3.53
N VAL A 64 -3.52 6.38 2.21
CA VAL A 64 -4.75 6.54 1.45
C VAL A 64 -4.94 5.35 0.52
N LEU A 65 -5.94 4.53 0.81
CA LEU A 65 -6.35 3.40 -0.02
C LEU A 65 -7.39 3.84 -1.03
N GLN A 66 -7.10 3.62 -2.31
CA GLN A 66 -7.95 4.04 -3.42
C GLN A 66 -7.90 3.06 -4.57
N LYS A 67 -8.95 3.05 -5.40
CA LYS A 67 -9.00 2.28 -6.65
C LYS A 67 -8.52 3.12 -7.81
N CYS A 68 -7.33 2.83 -8.34
CA CYS A 68 -6.77 3.59 -9.45
C CYS A 68 -7.59 3.33 -10.73
N PRO A 69 -8.25 4.34 -11.33
CA PRO A 69 -9.17 4.13 -12.46
C PRO A 69 -8.45 3.67 -13.74
N TYR A 70 -7.16 4.03 -13.89
CA TYR A 70 -6.39 3.71 -15.09
C TYR A 70 -5.98 2.24 -15.16
N ILE A 71 -5.44 1.71 -14.05
CA ILE A 71 -5.03 0.30 -13.97
C ILE A 71 -6.11 -0.63 -13.40
N ARG A 72 -7.19 -0.05 -12.84
CA ARG A 72 -8.30 -0.74 -12.17
C ARG A 72 -7.88 -1.62 -10.99
N GLN A 73 -6.80 -1.25 -10.31
CA GLN A 73 -6.28 -1.93 -9.12
C GLN A 73 -6.33 -1.01 -7.91
N TYR A 74 -6.38 -1.60 -6.72
CA TYR A 74 -6.23 -0.84 -5.48
C TYR A 74 -4.78 -0.49 -5.24
N VAL A 75 -4.56 0.75 -4.80
CA VAL A 75 -3.25 1.28 -4.46
C VAL A 75 -3.29 1.94 -3.10
N ILE A 76 -2.19 1.84 -2.36
CA ILE A 76 -1.93 2.59 -1.14
C ILE A 76 -1.02 3.75 -1.52
N GLY A 77 -1.48 4.96 -1.23
CA GLY A 77 -0.73 6.20 -1.34
C GLY A 77 -0.43 6.79 0.03
N VAL A 78 0.29 7.91 0.02
CA VAL A 78 0.60 8.71 1.22
C VAL A 78 0.21 10.15 0.98
N ASP A 79 -0.44 10.75 1.97
CA ASP A 79 -0.83 12.15 1.96
C ASP A 79 -0.62 12.84 3.32
N ASP A 80 -0.71 14.17 3.33
CA ASP A 80 -0.61 14.95 4.56
C ASP A 80 -1.83 14.69 5.47
N ARG A 81 -1.58 14.40 6.75
CA ARG A 81 -2.65 14.06 7.70
C ARG A 81 -3.64 15.21 7.91
N LYS A 82 -3.17 16.47 7.92
CA LYS A 82 -4.06 17.64 8.10
C LYS A 82 -4.95 17.80 6.87
N PHE A 83 -4.40 17.58 5.67
CA PHE A 83 -5.14 17.53 4.42
C PHE A 83 -6.20 16.41 4.45
N CYS A 84 -5.82 15.16 4.74
CA CYS A 84 -6.74 14.03 4.88
C CYS A 84 -7.89 14.36 5.84
N ASN A 85 -7.59 14.79 7.08
CA ASN A 85 -8.61 15.09 8.08
C ASN A 85 -9.57 16.21 7.67
N LYS A 86 -9.10 17.17 6.87
CA LYS A 86 -9.93 18.29 6.38
C LYS A 86 -10.82 17.88 5.21
N PHE A 87 -10.27 17.15 4.24
CA PHE A 87 -10.94 16.89 2.96
C PHE A 87 -11.57 15.49 2.84
N MET A 88 -11.20 14.56 3.72
CA MET A 88 -11.69 13.16 3.74
C MET A 88 -12.51 12.86 5.01
N LYS A 89 -13.01 13.87 5.72
CA LYS A 89 -13.71 13.69 7.02
C LYS A 89 -14.92 12.74 6.98
N GLY A 90 -15.60 12.63 5.84
CA GLY A 90 -16.75 11.74 5.65
C GLY A 90 -16.41 10.35 5.08
N GLN A 91 -15.12 10.07 4.88
CA GLN A 91 -14.65 8.79 4.36
C GLN A 91 -14.38 7.80 5.49
N ILE A 92 -14.24 6.53 5.12
CA ILE A 92 -13.91 5.45 6.04
C ILE A 92 -12.46 5.67 6.48
N LYS A 93 -12.22 5.57 7.79
CA LYS A 93 -10.91 5.75 8.38
C LYS A 93 -10.61 4.72 9.45
N PHE A 94 -9.33 4.39 9.58
CA PHE A 94 -8.79 3.62 10.69
C PHE A 94 -7.81 4.50 11.46
N GLU A 95 -7.76 4.29 12.78
CA GLU A 95 -6.90 5.02 13.69
C GLU A 95 -5.80 4.09 14.20
N ASN A 96 -4.60 4.63 14.37
CA ASN A 96 -3.49 3.94 15.01
C ASN A 96 -3.70 3.89 16.55
N PRO A 97 -2.81 3.20 17.31
CA PRO A 97 -2.91 3.11 18.77
C PRO A 97 -2.91 4.47 19.51
N LEU A 98 -2.42 5.53 18.86
CA LEU A 98 -2.44 6.90 19.40
C LEU A 98 -3.75 7.66 19.11
N GLY A 99 -4.75 7.01 18.50
CA GLY A 99 -6.02 7.63 18.10
C GLY A 99 -5.88 8.60 16.91
N GLN A 100 -4.80 8.50 16.13
CA GLN A 100 -4.58 9.33 14.95
C GLN A 100 -5.04 8.58 13.71
N SER A 101 -5.76 9.27 12.80
CA SER A 101 -6.12 8.70 11.51
C SER A 101 -4.86 8.28 10.73
N SER A 102 -4.71 6.97 10.51
CA SER A 102 -3.55 6.36 9.85
C SER A 102 -3.87 5.87 8.45
N LEU A 103 -5.09 5.39 8.22
CA LEU A 103 -5.56 4.94 6.91
C LEU A 103 -6.92 5.56 6.58
N PHE A 104 -7.05 6.12 5.38
CA PHE A 104 -8.33 6.53 4.79
C PHE A 104 -8.65 5.66 3.57
N ILE A 105 -9.91 5.26 3.42
CA ILE A 105 -10.43 4.64 2.19
C ILE A 105 -11.22 5.68 1.42
N THR A 106 -10.77 5.96 0.20
CA THR A 106 -11.38 7.00 -0.64
C THR A 106 -12.74 6.59 -1.19
N GLN A 107 -13.50 7.58 -1.67
CA GLN A 107 -14.86 7.35 -2.21
C GLN A 107 -14.89 6.31 -3.35
N ASN A 108 -13.88 6.29 -4.23
CA ASN A 108 -13.75 5.32 -5.33
C ASN A 108 -13.29 3.93 -4.88
N ALA A 109 -13.07 3.71 -3.59
CA ALA A 109 -12.86 2.41 -2.96
C ALA A 109 -13.88 2.17 -1.83
N SER A 110 -14.98 2.92 -1.78
CA SER A 110 -15.98 2.83 -0.70
C SER A 110 -16.74 1.51 -0.69
N GLU A 111 -16.68 0.74 -1.78
CA GLU A 111 -17.23 -0.62 -1.84
C GLU A 111 -16.58 -1.59 -0.85
N LEU A 112 -15.37 -1.27 -0.35
CA LEU A 112 -14.65 -2.09 0.63
C LEU A 112 -15.32 -2.09 2.01
N GLY A 113 -16.13 -1.07 2.33
CA GLY A 113 -16.75 -0.94 3.65
C GLY A 113 -15.75 -0.59 4.76
N SER A 114 -16.21 -0.65 6.02
CA SER A 114 -15.45 -0.23 7.20
C SER A 114 -15.04 -1.39 8.11
N ASP A 115 -15.34 -2.62 7.71
CA ASP A 115 -15.01 -3.82 8.46
C ASP A 115 -13.63 -4.32 8.02
N LEU A 116 -12.66 -4.28 8.92
CA LEU A 116 -11.27 -4.58 8.61
C LEU A 116 -11.07 -6.02 8.12
N ASP A 117 -11.76 -6.98 8.72
CA ASP A 117 -11.63 -8.38 8.35
C ASP A 117 -12.21 -8.63 6.95
N ASN A 118 -13.33 -7.99 6.60
CA ASN A 118 -13.89 -8.04 5.25
C ASN A 118 -12.98 -7.37 4.20
N ILE A 119 -12.33 -6.26 4.56
CA ILE A 119 -11.35 -5.60 3.67
C ILE A 119 -10.17 -6.53 3.40
N ILE A 120 -9.63 -7.16 4.44
CA ILE A 120 -8.53 -8.12 4.31
C ILE A 120 -8.96 -9.30 3.44
N ALA A 121 -10.12 -9.90 3.73
CA ALA A 121 -10.64 -11.02 2.95
C ALA A 121 -10.86 -10.66 1.47
N HIS A 122 -11.34 -9.44 1.18
CA HIS A 122 -11.49 -8.95 -0.19
C HIS A 122 -10.14 -8.88 -0.93
N PHE A 123 -9.08 -8.42 -0.26
CA PHE A 123 -7.76 -8.39 -0.86
C PHE A 123 -7.12 -9.76 -0.99
N GLU A 124 -7.32 -10.65 -0.01
CA GLU A 124 -6.92 -12.06 -0.09
C GLU A 124 -7.57 -12.74 -1.31
N GLU A 125 -8.88 -12.58 -1.51
CA GLU A 125 -9.58 -13.09 -2.70
C GLU A 125 -9.01 -12.53 -4.01
N LEU A 126 -8.66 -11.24 -4.03
CA LEU A 126 -8.21 -10.56 -5.24
C LEU A 126 -6.75 -10.83 -5.60
N TYR A 127 -5.88 -11.04 -4.61
CA TYR A 127 -4.42 -10.98 -4.79
C TYR A 127 -3.66 -12.21 -4.31
N ASP A 128 -4.26 -13.16 -3.58
CA ASP A 128 -3.52 -14.31 -3.05
C ASP A 128 -2.86 -15.14 -4.17
N ASP A 129 -3.54 -15.36 -5.30
CA ASP A 129 -2.96 -16.13 -6.40
C ASP A 129 -1.68 -15.47 -6.95
N CYS A 130 -1.68 -14.16 -7.19
CA CYS A 130 -0.49 -13.50 -7.73
C CYS A 130 0.65 -13.45 -6.69
N ILE A 131 0.33 -13.18 -5.42
CA ILE A 131 1.29 -13.15 -4.33
C ILE A 131 1.95 -14.52 -4.12
N ASN A 132 1.15 -15.60 -4.08
CA ASN A 132 1.64 -16.97 -3.91
C ASN A 132 2.52 -17.44 -5.08
N ASN A 133 2.34 -16.85 -6.26
CA ASN A 133 3.15 -17.11 -7.44
C ASN A 133 4.33 -16.12 -7.63
N ASN A 134 4.64 -15.30 -6.62
CA ASN A 134 5.68 -14.25 -6.65
C ASN A 134 5.49 -13.19 -7.75
N LYS A 135 4.25 -12.97 -8.21
CA LYS A 135 3.90 -12.01 -9.25
C LYS A 135 3.38 -10.72 -8.62
N PHE A 136 4.27 -9.77 -8.41
CA PHE A 136 4.02 -8.55 -7.66
C PHE A 136 3.86 -7.29 -8.54
N SER A 137 4.26 -7.34 -9.81
CA SER A 137 4.15 -6.20 -10.73
C SER A 137 2.89 -6.30 -11.58
N TRP A 138 2.13 -5.20 -11.69
CA TRP A 138 0.96 -5.14 -12.56
C TRP A 138 1.33 -4.57 -13.93
N ASN A 139 1.26 -5.39 -14.97
CA ASN A 139 1.44 -4.94 -16.32
C ASN A 139 0.11 -4.46 -16.91
N ASN A 140 -0.02 -3.13 -17.09
CA ASN A 140 -1.25 -2.53 -17.57
C ASN A 140 -1.59 -2.84 -19.04
N GLY A 141 -0.58 -3.20 -19.84
CA GLY A 141 -0.75 -3.56 -21.25
C GLY A 141 -1.29 -4.97 -21.42
N THR A 142 -0.71 -5.93 -20.68
CA THR A 142 -1.13 -7.34 -20.71
C THR A 142 -2.30 -7.64 -19.77
N LYS A 143 -2.60 -6.72 -18.83
CA LYS A 143 -3.60 -6.90 -17.76
C LYS A 143 -3.31 -8.11 -16.88
N ASN A 144 -2.03 -8.37 -16.61
CA ASN A 144 -1.59 -9.51 -15.81
C ASN A 144 -0.60 -9.09 -14.73
N TRP A 145 -0.56 -9.90 -13.68
CA TRP A 145 0.51 -9.86 -12.70
C TRP A 145 1.73 -10.60 -13.23
N GLU A 146 2.90 -9.99 -13.07
CA GLU A 146 4.19 -10.46 -13.55
C GLU A 146 5.21 -10.43 -12.41
N LEU A 147 6.32 -11.16 -12.58
CA LEU A 147 7.48 -11.01 -11.70
C LEU A 147 8.00 -9.56 -11.80
N PHE A 148 8.71 -9.09 -10.78
CA PHE A 148 9.44 -7.84 -10.93
C PHE A 148 10.50 -7.97 -12.04
N THR A 149 10.60 -6.90 -12.82
CA THR A 149 11.73 -6.68 -13.72
C THR A 149 12.98 -6.30 -12.93
N GLU A 150 14.17 -6.41 -13.55
CA GLU A 150 15.42 -5.96 -12.91
C GLU A 150 15.38 -4.47 -12.56
N ASP A 151 14.78 -3.64 -13.41
CA ASP A 151 14.61 -2.21 -13.16
C ASP A 151 13.74 -1.94 -11.92
N GLU A 152 12.67 -2.71 -11.73
CA GLU A 152 11.83 -2.59 -10.53
C GLU A 152 12.54 -3.07 -9.27
N ILE A 153 13.34 -4.14 -9.35
CA ILE A 153 14.14 -4.62 -8.23
C ILE A 153 15.16 -3.55 -7.82
N ASN A 154 15.91 -3.01 -8.78
CA ASN A 154 16.88 -1.93 -8.53
C ASN A 154 16.17 -0.70 -7.91
N LEU A 155 15.01 -0.31 -8.45
CA LEU A 155 14.22 0.80 -7.92
C LEU A 155 13.78 0.54 -6.46
N ILE A 156 13.38 -0.68 -6.13
CA ILE A 156 12.99 -1.06 -4.77
C ILE A 156 14.20 -1.00 -3.83
N GLU A 157 15.35 -1.51 -4.25
CA GLU A 157 16.58 -1.50 -3.45
C GLU A 157 17.11 -0.08 -3.20
N GLU A 158 16.99 0.82 -4.19
CA GLU A 158 17.33 2.24 -4.04
C GLU A 158 16.41 2.99 -3.07
N GLY A 159 15.14 2.58 -2.98
CA GLY A 159 14.12 3.18 -2.11
C GLY A 159 14.10 2.64 -0.67
N LYS A 160 15.10 1.84 -0.26
CA LYS A 160 15.20 1.19 1.05
C LYS A 160 15.77 2.08 2.16
#